data_AF-A0A835PVB3-F1
#
_entry.id   AF-A0A835PVB3-F1
#
_cell.length_a   1.000
_cell.length_b   1.000
_cell.length_c   1.000
_cell.angle_alpha   90.00
_cell.angle_beta   90.00
_cell.angle_gamma   90.00
#
_symmetry.space_group_name_H-M   'P 1'
#
loop_
_entity.id
_entity.type
_entity.pdbx_description
1 polymer ?
#
loop_
_entity_poly.entity_id
_entity_poly.type
_entity_poly.pdbx_seq_one_letter_code
_entity_poly.pdbx_strand_id
1 'polypeptide(L)'
;MVSLMDRLLKLENLDLHLTPYRVLATGQDEGMLEFIPSSSLAQILSEHRSIINYLQKFHPDDDGPFGITATCLETFIKSCAGYSVITYILGIGDRHLDNLLLRDDGRLFHVDFGFILGRDPKPFPPPMKLCKEMVEAMGGAESQYYTRFKSYCCEAYNILRKSSNLILNLFHLMAGSSIPDIASDLEKGILKLQEKFRLDLDDEASIHFFQDLINDSVSALFPQMVETIHRWAQYWR
;
A
#
# COMPACT_ATOMS: atom_id res chain seq x y z
N MET A 1 3.73 -4.40 -13.44
CA MET A 1 2.38 -4.11 -12.90
C MET A 1 2.25 -2.75 -12.23
N VAL A 2 3.09 -2.39 -11.25
CA VAL A 2 3.00 -1.08 -10.55
C VAL A 2 2.99 0.11 -11.53
N SER A 3 3.90 0.13 -12.52
CA SER A 3 3.93 1.19 -13.54
C SER A 3 2.65 1.28 -14.38
N LEU A 4 1.98 0.15 -14.66
CA LEU A 4 0.70 0.15 -15.37
C LEU A 4 -0.40 0.76 -14.50
N MET A 5 -0.51 0.30 -13.24
CA MET A 5 -1.51 0.80 -12.30
C MET A 5 -1.35 2.29 -12.04
N ASP A 6 -0.10 2.78 -11.92
CA ASP A 6 0.21 4.22 -11.82
C ASP A 6 -0.31 5.01 -13.04
N ARG A 7 -0.11 4.50 -14.25
CA ARG A 7 -0.64 5.13 -15.47
C ARG A 7 -2.18 5.15 -15.49
N LEU A 8 -2.82 4.05 -15.10
CA LEU A 8 -4.29 3.96 -15.06
C LEU A 8 -4.87 4.99 -14.07
N LEU A 9 -4.26 5.13 -12.88
CA LEU A 9 -4.67 6.12 -11.89
C LEU A 9 -4.50 7.55 -12.42
N LYS A 10 -3.36 7.85 -13.06
CA LYS A 10 -3.10 9.18 -13.65
C LYS A 10 -4.03 9.52 -14.81
N LEU A 11 -4.48 8.54 -15.60
CA LEU A 11 -5.47 8.77 -16.67
C LEU A 11 -6.82 9.23 -16.11
N GLU A 12 -7.17 8.79 -14.90
CA GLU A 12 -8.35 9.24 -14.16
C GLU A 12 -8.06 10.47 -13.27
N ASN A 13 -6.96 11.18 -13.53
CA ASN A 13 -6.48 12.36 -12.79
C ASN A 13 -6.11 12.11 -11.31
N LEU A 14 -5.85 10.87 -10.92
CA LEU A 14 -5.41 10.51 -9.58
C LEU A 14 -3.90 10.23 -9.56
N ASP A 15 -3.09 11.27 -9.33
CA ASP A 15 -1.66 11.09 -9.07
C ASP A 15 -1.41 10.79 -7.57
N LEU A 16 -1.06 9.53 -7.29
CA LEU A 16 -0.71 9.02 -5.96
C LEU A 16 0.78 9.10 -5.64
N HIS A 17 1.58 9.75 -6.50
CA HIS A 17 3.03 9.92 -6.30
C HIS A 17 3.79 8.58 -6.12
N LEU A 18 3.36 7.54 -6.84
CA LEU A 18 4.03 6.24 -6.86
C LEU A 18 5.45 6.35 -7.43
N THR A 19 6.34 5.43 -7.02
CA THR A 19 7.72 5.35 -7.52
C THR A 19 7.95 4.02 -8.25
N PRO A 20 7.47 3.87 -9.49
CA PRO A 20 7.65 2.65 -10.27
C PRO A 20 9.08 2.58 -10.84
N TYR A 21 10.04 2.18 -10.01
CA TYR A 21 11.44 2.00 -10.40
C TYR A 21 11.62 0.86 -11.42
N ARG A 22 12.62 1.00 -12.29
CA ARG A 22 12.90 0.01 -13.34
C ARG A 22 13.63 -1.20 -12.78
N VAL A 23 13.21 -2.38 -13.25
CA VAL A 23 13.78 -3.68 -12.94
C VAL A 23 14.03 -4.41 -14.25
N LEU A 24 15.25 -4.91 -14.44
CA LEU A 24 15.63 -5.68 -15.64
C LEU A 24 16.45 -6.90 -15.23
N ALA A 25 15.95 -8.10 -15.48
CA ALA A 25 16.77 -9.31 -15.39
C ALA A 25 17.65 -9.40 -16.65
N THR A 26 18.96 -9.53 -16.48
CA THR A 26 19.93 -9.74 -17.58
C THR A 26 20.25 -11.23 -17.77
N GLY A 27 20.00 -12.03 -16.73
CA GLY A 27 20.14 -13.48 -16.71
C GLY A 27 19.24 -14.09 -15.63
N GLN A 28 19.45 -15.36 -15.31
CA GLN A 28 18.64 -16.08 -14.32
C GLN A 28 18.93 -15.63 -12.87
N ASP A 29 20.21 -15.39 -12.57
CA ASP A 29 20.69 -15.01 -11.22
C ASP A 29 21.30 -13.60 -11.21
N GLU A 30 21.09 -12.82 -12.26
CA GLU A 30 21.62 -11.47 -12.41
C GLU A 30 20.60 -10.51 -13.03
N GLY A 31 20.67 -9.26 -12.60
CA GLY A 31 19.80 -8.20 -13.08
C GLY A 31 20.23 -6.85 -12.55
N MET A 32 19.50 -5.82 -12.98
CA MET A 32 19.71 -4.44 -12.62
C MET A 32 18.42 -3.85 -12.05
N LEU A 33 18.60 -3.06 -11.00
CA LEU A 33 17.55 -2.29 -10.36
C LEU A 33 17.92 -0.82 -10.47
N GLU A 34 16.96 0.01 -10.85
CA GLU A 34 17.11 1.45 -10.76
C GLU A 34 17.26 1.87 -9.30
N PHE A 35 18.38 2.51 -8.99
CA PHE A 35 18.62 3.04 -7.65
C PHE A 35 17.81 4.31 -7.42
N ILE A 36 17.01 4.31 -6.36
CA ILE A 36 16.26 5.46 -5.89
C ILE A 36 16.84 5.83 -4.52
N PRO A 37 17.39 7.05 -4.32
CA PRO A 37 17.87 7.47 -3.02
C PRO A 37 16.74 7.46 -1.98
N SER A 38 16.86 6.59 -0.97
CA SER A 38 15.86 6.39 0.07
C SER A 38 16.44 5.64 1.26
N SER A 39 15.69 5.62 2.37
CA SER A 39 16.00 4.83 3.56
C SER A 39 14.83 3.92 3.91
N SER A 40 15.10 2.75 4.47
CA SER A 40 14.01 1.88 4.96
C SER A 40 13.32 2.49 6.18
N LEU A 41 12.05 2.17 6.40
CA LEU A 41 11.34 2.62 7.60
C LEU A 41 12.01 2.08 8.87
N ALA A 42 12.56 0.85 8.84
CA ALA A 42 13.31 0.30 9.97
C ALA A 42 14.52 1.17 10.34
N GLN A 43 15.32 1.58 9.35
CA GLN A 43 16.45 2.47 9.55
C GLN A 43 16.00 3.84 10.07
N ILE A 44 14.99 4.43 9.43
CA ILE A 44 14.44 5.74 9.83
C ILE A 44 13.96 5.74 11.28
N LEU A 45 13.24 4.70 11.69
CA LEU A 45 12.74 4.60 13.07
C LEU A 45 13.89 4.42 14.08
N SER A 46 14.95 3.70 13.71
CA SER A 46 16.13 3.54 14.57
C SER A 46 16.92 4.84 14.76
N GLU A 47 17.09 5.64 13.70
CA GLU A 47 17.93 6.83 13.70
C GLU A 47 17.16 8.12 14.09
N HIS A 48 15.87 8.20 13.76
CA HIS A 48 15.04 9.40 13.90
C HIS A 48 13.86 9.23 14.86
N ARG A 49 13.60 8.02 15.35
CA ARG A 49 12.47 7.62 16.22
C ARG A 49 11.09 7.65 15.55
N SER A 50 10.85 8.50 14.56
CA SER A 50 9.59 8.58 13.83
C SER A 50 9.80 9.01 12.38
N ILE A 51 8.84 8.66 11.51
CA ILE A 51 8.80 9.10 10.11
C ILE A 51 8.73 10.63 10.03
N ILE A 52 7.92 11.26 10.89
CA ILE A 52 7.77 12.72 10.90
C ILE A 52 9.09 13.41 11.26
N ASN A 53 9.81 12.95 12.28
CA ASN A 53 11.12 13.51 12.64
C ASN A 53 12.15 13.39 11.51
N TYR A 54 12.06 12.34 10.68
CA TYR A 54 12.87 12.21 9.49
C TYR A 54 12.51 13.27 8.45
N LEU A 55 11.22 13.39 8.11
CA LEU A 55 10.75 14.35 7.11
C LEU A 55 10.96 15.81 7.52
N GLN A 56 10.86 16.13 8.81
CA GLN A 56 11.18 17.47 9.36
C GLN A 56 12.60 17.93 9.05
N LYS A 57 13.56 17.01 8.89
CA LYS A 57 14.94 17.39 8.55
C LYS A 57 15.08 17.95 7.12
N PHE A 58 14.21 17.51 6.21
CA PHE A 58 14.26 17.87 4.80
C PHE A 58 13.20 18.89 4.40
N HIS A 59 12.05 18.87 5.08
CA HIS A 59 10.90 19.73 4.78
C HIS A 59 10.33 20.42 6.04
N PRO A 60 11.15 21.17 6.82
CA PRO A 60 10.66 21.85 8.02
C PRO A 60 9.69 22.97 7.66
N ASP A 61 8.61 23.09 8.42
CA ASP A 61 7.63 24.18 8.32
C ASP A 61 6.90 24.32 9.66
N ASP A 62 7.21 25.38 10.42
CA ASP A 62 6.67 25.59 11.77
C ASP A 62 5.15 25.82 11.76
N ASP A 63 4.61 26.38 10.67
CA ASP A 63 3.17 26.58 10.46
C ASP A 63 2.51 25.36 9.78
N GLY A 64 3.33 24.40 9.34
CA GLY A 64 2.93 23.19 8.65
C GLY A 64 2.43 22.09 9.57
N PRO A 65 1.65 21.12 9.04
CA PRO A 65 1.17 20.00 9.84
C PRO A 65 2.33 19.17 10.37
N PHE A 66 2.33 18.93 11.68
CA PHE A 66 3.39 18.19 12.37
C PHE A 66 4.80 18.79 12.16
N GLY A 67 4.89 20.11 11.91
CA GLY A 67 6.18 20.77 11.67
C GLY A 67 6.80 20.47 10.30
N ILE A 68 6.04 19.91 9.35
CA ILE A 68 6.48 19.64 7.98
C ILE A 68 5.61 20.34 6.95
N THR A 69 6.18 20.62 5.78
CA THR A 69 5.40 21.21 4.68
C THR A 69 4.18 20.34 4.33
N ALA A 70 3.04 20.99 4.08
CA ALA A 70 1.81 20.30 3.72
C ALA A 70 1.98 19.41 2.46
N THR A 71 2.80 19.84 1.50
CA THR A 71 3.09 19.10 0.26
C THR A 71 3.86 17.79 0.51
N CYS A 72 4.81 17.79 1.46
CA CYS A 72 5.54 16.58 1.85
C CYS A 72 4.61 15.57 2.52
N LEU A 73 3.80 16.02 3.48
CA LEU A 73 2.81 15.17 4.14
C LEU A 73 1.79 14.60 3.15
N GLU A 74 1.31 15.43 2.22
CA GLU A 74 0.39 15.02 1.17
C GLU A 74 0.99 13.92 0.28
N THR A 75 2.26 14.09 -0.10
CA THR A 75 2.99 13.10 -0.91
C THR A 75 3.14 11.77 -0.19
N PHE A 76 3.43 11.81 1.11
CA PHE A 76 3.48 10.63 1.95
C PHE A 76 2.12 9.92 2.02
N ILE A 77 1.04 10.65 2.28
CA ILE A 77 -0.32 10.10 2.36
C ILE A 77 -0.72 9.43 1.04
N LYS A 78 -0.52 10.12 -0.08
CA LYS A 78 -0.85 9.62 -1.42
C LYS A 78 -0.09 8.36 -1.80
N SER A 79 1.23 8.37 -1.58
CA SER A 79 2.09 7.22 -1.90
C SER A 79 1.78 6.01 -1.01
N CYS A 80 1.51 6.24 0.28
CA CYS A 80 1.00 5.19 1.17
C CYS A 80 -0.31 4.59 0.66
N ALA A 81 -1.27 5.42 0.23
CA ALA A 81 -2.56 4.94 -0.27
C ALA A 81 -2.40 4.09 -1.54
N GLY A 82 -1.61 4.57 -2.50
CA GLY A 82 -1.38 3.86 -3.74
C GLY A 82 -0.70 2.50 -3.54
N TYR A 83 0.36 2.43 -2.74
CA TYR A 83 1.01 1.14 -2.46
C TYR A 83 0.16 0.21 -1.60
N SER A 84 -0.64 0.73 -0.66
CA SER A 84 -1.60 -0.08 0.11
C SER A 84 -2.59 -0.78 -0.83
N VAL A 85 -3.22 -0.04 -1.74
CA VAL A 85 -4.18 -0.60 -2.71
C VAL A 85 -3.50 -1.59 -3.66
N ILE A 86 -2.35 -1.24 -4.23
CA ILE A 86 -1.64 -2.10 -5.18
C ILE A 86 -1.18 -3.40 -4.50
N THR A 87 -0.67 -3.34 -3.28
CA THR A 87 -0.22 -4.54 -2.55
C THR A 87 -1.38 -5.44 -2.15
N TYR A 88 -2.53 -4.87 -1.78
CA TYR A 88 -3.74 -5.64 -1.55
C TYR A 88 -4.20 -6.38 -2.81
N ILE A 89 -4.33 -5.66 -3.95
CA ILE A 89 -4.79 -6.25 -5.22
C ILE A 89 -3.83 -7.36 -5.65
N LEU A 90 -2.53 -7.06 -5.72
CA LEU A 90 -1.52 -8.03 -6.18
C LEU A 90 -1.22 -9.14 -5.16
N GLY A 91 -1.79 -9.05 -3.95
CA GLY A 91 -1.54 -10.00 -2.88
C GLY A 91 -0.06 -10.11 -2.52
N ILE A 92 0.62 -8.97 -2.41
CA ILE A 92 2.06 -8.93 -2.08
C ILE A 92 2.25 -9.27 -0.61
N GLY A 93 3.00 -10.35 -0.36
CA GLY A 93 3.34 -10.87 0.96
C GLY A 93 4.61 -10.25 1.55
N ASP A 94 4.96 -10.73 2.75
CA ASP A 94 6.22 -10.42 3.42
C ASP A 94 6.56 -8.92 3.50
N ARG A 95 5.55 -8.11 3.85
CA ARG A 95 5.78 -6.68 4.11
C ARG A 95 6.22 -6.50 5.56
N HIS A 96 7.41 -5.94 5.73
CA HIS A 96 8.01 -5.50 6.98
C HIS A 96 8.74 -4.17 6.76
N LEU A 97 9.18 -3.53 7.84
CA LEU A 97 9.70 -2.16 7.81
C LEU A 97 10.97 -1.99 6.95
N ASP A 98 11.72 -3.05 6.66
CA ASP A 98 12.86 -3.00 5.75
C ASP A 98 12.45 -2.97 4.28
N ASN A 99 11.28 -3.55 3.94
CA ASN A 99 10.73 -3.58 2.58
C ASN A 99 9.96 -2.30 2.20
N LEU A 100 9.77 -1.40 3.17
CA LEU A 100 9.09 -0.12 3.00
C LEU A 100 10.15 0.98 3.03
N LEU A 101 10.36 1.65 1.90
CA LEU A 101 11.37 2.68 1.75
C LEU A 101 10.70 4.05 1.65
N LEU A 102 11.34 5.05 2.23
CA LEU A 102 10.88 6.43 2.23
C LEU A 102 11.98 7.33 1.66
N ARG A 103 11.59 8.18 0.70
CA ARG A 103 12.44 9.24 0.17
C ARG A 103 12.37 10.48 1.07
N ASP A 104 13.39 11.32 0.97
CA ASP A 104 13.39 12.65 1.62
C ASP A 104 12.20 13.51 1.21
N ASP A 105 11.72 13.39 -0.03
CA ASP A 105 10.54 14.08 -0.58
C ASP A 105 9.17 13.56 -0.11
N GLY A 106 9.16 12.60 0.82
CA GLY A 106 7.94 12.01 1.39
C GLY A 106 7.35 10.85 0.59
N ARG A 107 7.87 10.49 -0.59
CA ARG A 107 7.35 9.32 -1.34
C ARG A 107 7.73 8.01 -0.64
N LEU A 108 6.72 7.25 -0.23
CA LEU A 108 6.87 5.88 0.26
C LEU A 108 6.73 4.90 -0.90
N PHE A 109 7.58 3.89 -0.95
CA PHE A 109 7.50 2.82 -1.94
C PHE A 109 7.99 1.49 -1.39
N HIS A 110 7.53 0.40 -2.02
CA HIS A 110 7.82 -0.95 -1.58
C HIS A 110 8.94 -1.55 -2.46
N VAL A 111 9.86 -2.28 -1.83
CA VAL A 111 10.87 -3.11 -2.50
C VAL A 111 10.70 -4.56 -2.13
N ASP A 112 11.41 -5.45 -2.83
CA ASP A 112 11.30 -6.91 -2.70
C ASP A 112 9.89 -7.41 -3.02
N PHE A 113 9.71 -8.14 -4.12
CA PHE A 113 8.41 -8.72 -4.49
C PHE A 113 8.49 -10.25 -4.57
N GLY A 114 9.32 -10.88 -3.74
CA GLY A 114 9.52 -12.33 -3.72
C GLY A 114 8.30 -13.15 -3.28
N PHE A 115 7.24 -12.50 -2.76
CA PHE A 115 5.98 -13.15 -2.40
C PHE A 115 4.81 -12.40 -3.03
N ILE A 116 4.13 -13.02 -4.00
CA ILE A 116 3.01 -12.44 -4.74
C ILE A 116 1.78 -13.37 -4.76
N LEU A 117 0.63 -12.85 -5.20
CA LEU A 117 -0.61 -13.61 -5.39
C LEU A 117 -1.10 -14.32 -4.10
N GLY A 118 -0.87 -13.67 -2.96
CA GLY A 118 -1.31 -14.13 -1.64
C GLY A 118 -0.42 -15.20 -1.00
N ARG A 119 0.77 -15.45 -1.54
CA ARG A 119 1.83 -16.15 -0.80
C ARG A 119 2.37 -15.23 0.28
N ASP A 120 2.57 -15.76 1.48
CA ASP A 120 3.18 -15.04 2.58
C ASP A 120 3.87 -16.07 3.49
N PRO A 121 5.09 -15.82 3.99
CA PRO A 121 5.71 -16.71 4.96
C PRO A 121 4.95 -16.74 6.29
N LYS A 122 4.13 -15.72 6.59
CA LYS A 122 3.33 -15.63 7.81
C LYS A 122 1.98 -16.36 7.62
N PRO A 123 1.50 -17.12 8.62
CA PRO A 123 0.28 -17.92 8.49
C PRO A 123 -1.01 -17.09 8.42
N PHE A 124 -1.04 -15.90 9.01
CA PHE A 124 -2.20 -15.01 9.05
C PHE A 124 -1.79 -13.57 8.74
N PRO A 125 -1.48 -13.25 7.47
CA PRO A 125 -1.16 -11.90 7.09
C PRO A 125 -2.38 -10.99 7.22
N PRO A 126 -2.22 -9.72 7.66
CA PRO A 126 -3.31 -8.76 7.62
C PRO A 126 -3.74 -8.54 6.16
N PRO A 127 -5.03 -8.24 5.92
CA PRO A 127 -5.56 -8.12 4.56
C PRO A 127 -4.96 -6.91 3.84
N MET A 128 -4.76 -5.78 4.53
CA MET A 128 -4.00 -4.64 4.04
C MET A 128 -2.61 -4.60 4.67
N LYS A 129 -1.60 -4.29 3.85
CA LYS A 129 -0.21 -4.14 4.31
C LYS A 129 0.04 -2.70 4.76
N LEU A 130 -0.53 -2.33 5.90
CA LEU A 130 -0.33 -1.06 6.58
C LEU A 130 0.43 -1.33 7.88
N CYS A 131 1.38 -0.48 8.27
CA CYS A 131 2.06 -0.59 9.56
C CYS A 131 1.66 0.54 10.52
N LYS A 132 1.87 0.30 11.81
CA LYS A 132 1.52 1.24 12.89
C LYS A 132 2.18 2.60 12.67
N GLU A 133 3.44 2.61 12.28
CA GLU A 133 4.26 3.81 12.14
C GLU A 133 3.77 4.69 10.98
N MET A 134 3.22 4.11 9.91
CA MET A 134 2.57 4.86 8.84
C MET A 134 1.31 5.57 9.34
N VAL A 135 0.49 4.91 10.17
CA VAL A 135 -0.73 5.50 10.75
C VAL A 135 -0.37 6.61 11.74
N GLU A 136 0.65 6.39 12.58
CA GLU A 136 1.15 7.40 13.51
C GLU A 136 1.72 8.62 12.78
N ALA A 137 2.42 8.42 11.66
CA ALA A 137 2.91 9.52 10.82
C ALA A 137 1.78 10.35 10.21
N MET A 138 0.57 9.79 10.05
CA MET A 138 -0.62 10.55 9.65
C MET A 138 -1.28 11.26 10.83
N GLY A 139 -0.79 11.10 12.06
CA GLY A 139 -1.41 11.65 13.27
C GLY A 139 -2.43 10.71 13.93
N GLY A 140 -2.42 9.42 13.58
CA GLY A 140 -3.29 8.40 14.16
C GLY A 140 -4.60 8.19 13.39
N ALA A 141 -5.36 7.17 13.80
CA ALA A 141 -6.57 6.72 13.12
C ALA A 141 -7.74 7.74 13.13
N GLU A 142 -7.75 8.65 14.10
CA GLU A 142 -8.78 9.71 14.23
C GLU A 142 -8.38 11.01 13.50
N SER A 143 -7.23 11.04 12.85
CA SER A 143 -6.75 12.25 12.17
C SER A 143 -7.47 12.51 10.84
N GLN A 144 -7.55 13.80 10.48
CA GLN A 144 -8.04 14.19 9.14
C GLN A 144 -7.15 13.63 8.02
N TYR A 145 -5.84 13.49 8.25
CA TYR A 145 -4.89 12.98 7.27
C TYR A 145 -5.09 11.48 7.02
N TYR A 146 -5.35 10.71 8.07
CA TYR A 146 -5.72 9.31 7.93
C TYR A 146 -7.08 9.14 7.22
N THR A 147 -8.02 10.06 7.45
CA THR A 147 -9.28 10.09 6.69
C THR A 147 -9.05 10.35 5.20
N ARG A 148 -8.13 11.26 4.85
CA ARG A 148 -7.72 11.50 3.46
C ARG A 148 -7.01 10.29 2.85
N PHE A 149 -6.14 9.61 3.60
CA PHE A 149 -5.55 8.33 3.20
C PHE A 149 -6.63 7.30 2.83
N LYS A 150 -7.64 7.10 3.69
CA LYS A 150 -8.76 6.20 3.40
C LYS A 150 -9.51 6.60 2.14
N SER A 151 -9.73 7.90 1.93
CA SER A 151 -10.37 8.42 0.72
C SER A 151 -9.59 8.06 -0.54
N TYR A 152 -8.27 8.32 -0.56
CA TYR A 152 -7.42 7.97 -1.70
C TYR A 152 -7.36 6.47 -1.95
N CYS A 153 -7.33 5.66 -0.89
CA CYS A 153 -7.41 4.22 -0.99
C CYS A 153 -8.68 3.74 -1.71
N CYS A 154 -9.84 4.27 -1.31
CA CYS A 154 -11.13 3.89 -1.89
C CYS A 154 -11.24 4.34 -3.36
N GLU A 155 -10.83 5.57 -3.65
CA GLU A 155 -10.84 6.13 -5.01
C GLU A 155 -9.93 5.33 -5.95
N ALA A 156 -8.69 5.08 -5.52
CA ALA A 156 -7.72 4.29 -6.27
C ALA A 156 -8.21 2.85 -6.49
N TYR A 157 -8.81 2.22 -5.48
CA TYR A 157 -9.36 0.88 -5.60
C TYR A 157 -10.48 0.82 -6.63
N ASN A 158 -11.39 1.80 -6.64
CA ASN A 158 -12.45 1.88 -7.64
C ASN A 158 -11.95 2.12 -9.06
N ILE A 159 -10.96 3.00 -9.24
CA ILE A 159 -10.33 3.22 -10.55
C ILE A 159 -9.68 1.92 -11.06
N LEU A 160 -8.94 1.22 -10.21
CA LEU A 160 -8.28 -0.03 -10.60
C LEU A 160 -9.27 -1.17 -10.84
N ARG A 161 -10.42 -1.20 -10.13
CA ARG A 161 -11.54 -2.14 -10.39
C ARG A 161 -12.11 -1.98 -11.79
N LYS A 162 -12.30 -0.74 -12.25
CA LYS A 162 -12.78 -0.45 -13.61
C LYS A 162 -11.80 -0.95 -14.69
N SER A 163 -10.51 -1.01 -14.35
CA SER A 163 -9.44 -1.52 -15.22
C SER A 163 -9.05 -2.98 -14.95
N SER A 164 -9.84 -3.72 -14.16
CA SER A 164 -9.53 -5.11 -13.75
C SER A 164 -9.32 -6.05 -14.93
N ASN A 165 -10.11 -5.95 -16.00
CA ASN A 165 -9.97 -6.80 -17.19
C ASN A 165 -8.57 -6.72 -17.81
N LEU A 166 -8.00 -5.52 -17.92
CA LEU A 166 -6.64 -5.35 -18.45
C LEU A 166 -5.61 -6.01 -17.54
N ILE A 167 -5.72 -5.77 -16.23
CA ILE A 167 -4.80 -6.33 -15.23
C ILE A 167 -4.87 -7.87 -15.25
N LEU A 168 -6.08 -8.43 -15.21
CA LEU A 168 -6.31 -9.86 -15.24
C LEU A 168 -5.79 -10.49 -16.54
N ASN A 169 -6.07 -9.89 -17.70
CA ASN A 169 -5.58 -10.42 -18.98
C ASN A 169 -4.05 -10.45 -19.07
N LEU A 170 -3.37 -9.45 -18.51
CA LEU A 170 -1.90 -9.46 -18.44
C LEU A 170 -1.38 -10.59 -17.56
N PHE A 171 -2.02 -10.86 -16.42
CA PHE A 171 -1.66 -12.01 -15.58
C PHE A 171 -1.95 -13.35 -16.27
N HIS A 172 -3.05 -13.47 -17.03
CA HIS A 172 -3.31 -14.66 -17.85
C HIS A 172 -2.24 -14.87 -18.93
N LEU A 173 -1.76 -13.79 -19.56
CA LEU A 173 -0.67 -13.87 -20.55
C LEU A 173 0.68 -14.23 -19.90
N MET A 174 0.89 -13.82 -18.65
CA MET A 174 2.07 -14.22 -17.87
C MET A 174 2.05 -15.71 -17.48
N ALA A 175 0.99 -16.45 -17.83
CA ALA A 175 0.88 -17.86 -17.47
C ALA A 175 1.93 -18.78 -18.06
N GLY A 176 2.40 -18.47 -19.26
CA GLY A 176 3.51 -19.20 -19.89
C GLY A 176 4.89 -18.77 -19.40
N SER A 177 4.99 -17.88 -18.41
CA SER A 177 6.29 -17.37 -17.93
C SER A 177 6.97 -18.35 -16.97
N SER A 178 8.31 -18.34 -16.96
CA SER A 178 9.16 -19.13 -16.08
C SER A 178 9.27 -18.57 -14.66
N ILE A 179 8.32 -17.74 -14.21
CA ILE A 179 8.36 -17.13 -12.87
C ILE A 179 7.97 -18.21 -11.82
N PRO A 180 8.84 -18.55 -10.85
CA PRO A 180 8.63 -19.67 -9.92
C PRO A 180 7.32 -19.59 -9.12
N ASP A 181 6.91 -18.38 -8.70
CA ASP A 181 5.67 -18.18 -7.95
C ASP A 181 4.40 -18.29 -8.77
N ILE A 182 4.54 -18.15 -10.08
CA ILE A 182 3.47 -18.26 -11.06
C ILE A 182 3.37 -19.73 -11.52
N ALA A 183 4.49 -20.39 -11.79
CA ALA A 183 4.53 -21.67 -12.51
C ALA A 183 3.79 -22.85 -11.86
N SER A 184 3.58 -22.87 -10.52
CA SER A 184 2.97 -24.03 -9.84
C SER A 184 1.48 -23.91 -9.50
N ASP A 185 0.92 -22.70 -9.41
CA ASP A 185 -0.45 -22.47 -8.90
C ASP A 185 -1.07 -21.18 -9.49
N LEU A 186 -0.77 -20.88 -10.75
CA LEU A 186 -1.16 -19.60 -11.35
C LEU A 186 -2.67 -19.43 -11.47
N GLU A 187 -3.40 -20.45 -11.94
CA GLU A 187 -4.85 -20.33 -12.11
C GLU A 187 -5.52 -19.93 -10.79
N LYS A 188 -5.07 -20.52 -9.68
CA LYS A 188 -5.52 -20.14 -8.35
C LYS A 188 -5.02 -18.76 -7.92
N GLY A 189 -3.79 -18.37 -8.29
CA GLY A 189 -3.26 -17.04 -8.06
C GLY A 189 -4.06 -15.95 -8.78
N ILE A 190 -4.45 -16.20 -10.03
CA ILE A 190 -5.32 -15.34 -10.84
C ILE A 190 -6.72 -15.31 -10.25
N LEU A 191 -7.27 -16.46 -9.82
CA LEU A 191 -8.56 -16.51 -9.16
C LEU A 191 -8.57 -15.66 -7.87
N LYS A 192 -7.53 -15.80 -7.04
CA LYS A 192 -7.34 -14.95 -5.86
C LYS A 192 -7.25 -13.47 -6.23
N LEU A 193 -6.50 -13.12 -7.28
CA LEU A 193 -6.41 -11.75 -7.78
C LEU A 193 -7.78 -11.22 -8.23
N GLN A 194 -8.57 -12.04 -8.92
CA GLN A 194 -9.94 -11.70 -9.33
C GLN A 194 -10.85 -11.48 -8.12
N GLU A 195 -10.77 -12.34 -7.11
CA GLU A 195 -11.50 -12.18 -5.85
C GLU A 195 -11.15 -10.86 -5.13
N LYS A 196 -9.89 -10.40 -5.22
CA LYS A 196 -9.45 -9.12 -4.63
C LYS A 196 -10.16 -7.91 -5.23
N PHE A 197 -10.62 -7.97 -6.48
CA PHE A 197 -11.32 -6.85 -7.11
C PHE A 197 -12.79 -6.71 -6.67
N ARG A 198 -13.40 -7.78 -6.14
CA ARG A 198 -14.81 -7.78 -5.70
C ARG A 198 -15.78 -7.18 -6.73
N LEU A 199 -15.69 -7.64 -7.97
CA LEU A 199 -16.50 -7.15 -9.10
C LEU A 199 -18.01 -7.41 -8.93
N ASP A 200 -18.39 -8.17 -7.90
CA ASP A 200 -19.75 -8.36 -7.43
C ASP A 200 -20.36 -7.13 -6.75
N LEU A 201 -19.53 -6.20 -6.26
CA LEU A 201 -19.96 -4.98 -5.58
C LEU A 201 -20.06 -3.82 -6.56
N ASP A 202 -20.99 -2.89 -6.32
CA ASP A 202 -21.01 -1.59 -7.01
C ASP A 202 -19.96 -0.61 -6.42
N ASP A 203 -19.86 0.59 -7.00
CA ASP A 203 -18.88 1.59 -6.61
C ASP A 203 -19.05 2.02 -5.13
N GLU A 204 -20.28 2.12 -4.62
CA GLU A 204 -20.57 2.59 -3.25
C GLU A 204 -20.33 1.48 -2.21
N ALA A 205 -20.82 0.27 -2.48
CA ALA A 205 -20.58 -0.91 -1.64
C ALA A 205 -19.09 -1.26 -1.57
N SER A 206 -18.33 -1.03 -2.64
CA SER A 206 -16.89 -1.26 -2.63
C SER A 206 -16.11 -0.26 -1.76
N ILE A 207 -16.60 0.97 -1.60
CA ILE A 207 -16.02 1.95 -0.68
C ILE A 207 -16.17 1.45 0.75
N HIS A 208 -17.38 1.03 1.14
CA HIS A 208 -17.63 0.46 2.46
C HIS A 208 -16.76 -0.76 2.73
N PHE A 209 -16.73 -1.71 1.79
CA PHE A 209 -15.87 -2.89 1.88
C PHE A 209 -14.40 -2.53 2.09
N PHE A 210 -13.87 -1.56 1.34
CA PHE A 210 -12.45 -1.21 1.43
C PHE A 210 -12.12 -0.44 2.71
N GLN A 211 -13.04 0.38 3.20
CA GLN A 211 -12.91 1.05 4.50
C GLN A 211 -12.88 0.03 5.65
N ASP A 212 -13.77 -0.95 5.64
CA ASP A 212 -13.80 -2.02 6.64
C ASP A 212 -12.50 -2.81 6.62
N LEU A 213 -11.99 -3.16 5.43
CA LEU A 213 -10.73 -3.86 5.27
C LEU A 213 -9.52 -3.09 5.84
N ILE A 214 -9.51 -1.77 5.68
CA ILE A 214 -8.49 -0.91 6.29
C ILE A 214 -8.65 -0.90 7.81
N ASN A 215 -9.87 -0.75 8.32
CA ASN A 215 -10.16 -0.70 9.76
C ASN A 215 -9.81 -2.02 10.45
N ASP A 216 -10.09 -3.16 9.83
CA ASP A 216 -9.72 -4.49 10.33
C ASP A 216 -8.20 -4.63 10.42
N SER A 217 -7.50 -4.17 9.39
CA SER A 217 -6.03 -4.19 9.36
C SER A 217 -5.42 -3.32 10.45
N VAL A 218 -6.00 -2.14 10.72
CA VAL A 218 -5.54 -1.26 11.79
C VAL A 218 -5.92 -1.80 13.18
N SER A 219 -7.11 -2.35 13.34
CA SER A 219 -7.54 -2.94 14.63
C SER A 219 -6.64 -4.12 15.03
N ALA A 220 -6.15 -4.89 14.05
CA ALA A 220 -5.14 -5.93 14.30
C ALA A 220 -3.79 -5.38 14.76
N LEU A 221 -3.43 -4.14 14.39
CA LEU A 221 -2.19 -3.46 14.77
C LEU A 221 -2.32 -2.73 16.12
N PHE A 222 -3.52 -2.28 16.47
CA PHE A 222 -3.80 -1.49 17.68
C PHE A 222 -4.83 -2.20 18.57
N PRO A 223 -4.39 -3.04 19.53
CA PRO A 223 -5.30 -3.67 20.51
C PRO A 223 -6.15 -2.65 21.29
N GLN A 224 -5.64 -1.44 21.50
CA GLN A 224 -6.37 -0.35 22.16
C GLN A 224 -7.58 0.15 21.34
N MET A 225 -7.53 0.04 20.00
CA MET A 225 -8.69 0.38 19.14
C MET A 225 -9.79 -0.66 19.24
N VAL A 226 -9.43 -1.93 19.47
CA VAL A 226 -10.41 -2.99 19.74
C VAL A 226 -11.24 -2.64 20.98
N GLU A 227 -10.64 -2.06 22.02
CA GLU A 227 -11.39 -1.60 23.20
C GLU A 227 -12.33 -0.43 22.89
N THR A 228 -11.93 0.52 22.04
CA THR A 228 -12.78 1.67 21.69
C THR A 228 -13.96 1.24 20.82
N ILE A 229 -13.74 0.35 19.84
CA ILE A 229 -14.79 -0.25 19.01
C ILE A 229 -15.71 -1.12 19.88
N HIS A 230 -15.15 -1.90 20.81
CA HIS A 230 -15.94 -2.74 21.71
C HIS A 230 -16.79 -1.91 22.68
N ARG A 231 -16.26 -0.80 23.21
CA ARG A 231 -17.03 0.16 24.03
C ARG A 231 -18.15 0.82 23.24
N TRP A 232 -17.90 1.20 21.97
CA TRP A 232 -18.94 1.70 21.08
C TRP A 232 -20.03 0.66 20.82
N ALA A 233 -19.65 -0.58 20.49
CA ALA A 233 -20.61 -1.67 20.27
C ALA A 233 -21.43 -2.02 21.53
N GLN A 234 -20.88 -1.83 22.73
CA GLN A 234 -21.60 -1.98 23.99
C GLN A 234 -22.53 -0.79 24.31
N TYR A 235 -22.24 0.41 23.82
CA TYR A 235 -23.06 1.61 24.03
C TYR A 235 -24.35 1.61 23.20
N TRP A 236 -24.35 0.89 22.07
CA TRP A 236 -25.52 0.72 21.19
C TRP A 236 -26.30 -0.59 21.43
N ARG A 237 -26.08 -1.23 22.59
CA ARG A 237 -26.85 -2.37 23.10
C ARG A 237 -27.75 -1.91 24.24
#